data_AF-A0A1Y5DAG5-F1
#
_entry.id   AF-A0A1Y5DAG5-F1
#
_cell.length_a   1.000
_cell.length_b   1.000
_cell.length_c   1.000
_cell.angle_alpha   90.00
_cell.angle_beta   90.00
_cell.angle_gamma   90.00
#
_symmetry.space_group_name_H-M   'P 1'
#
loop_
_entity.id
_entity.type
_entity.pdbx_description
1 polymer ?
#
loop_
_entity_poly.entity_id
_entity_poly.type
_entity_poly.pdbx_seq_one_letter_code
_entity_poly.pdbx_strand_id
1 'polypeptide(L)' 'TAAGLKQITTDLQCKVMDECVQLHGGYGYMTEYPIARAWADSRVQKIYAGTNEIMKEIVARAELG' A
#
# COMPACT_ATOMS: atom_id res chain seq x y z
N THR A 1 10.46 0.24 14.49
CA THR A 1 10.19 1.70 14.52
C THR A 1 8.86 2.01 13.85
N ALA A 2 8.24 3.17 14.09
CA ALA A 2 6.97 3.55 13.45
C ALA A 2 7.06 3.58 11.91
N ALA A 3 8.21 4.02 11.36
CA ALA A 3 8.47 4.03 9.93
C ALA A 3 8.44 2.61 9.31
N GLY A 4 9.07 1.63 9.97
CA GLY A 4 9.06 0.24 9.51
C GLY A 4 7.66 -0.38 9.50
N LEU A 5 6.84 -0.09 10.53
CA LEU A 5 5.45 -0.54 10.56
C LEU A 5 4.65 0.05 9.39
N LYS A 6 4.75 1.36 9.15
CA LYS A 6 4.06 2.01 8.02
C LYS A 6 4.46 1.41 6.68
N GLN A 7 5.75 1.16 6.47
CA GLN A 7 6.23 0.59 5.21
C GLN A 7 5.66 -0.82 4.99
N ILE A 8 5.76 -1.71 5.99
CA ILE A 8 5.33 -3.10 5.86
C ILE A 8 3.81 -3.19 5.70
N THR A 9 3.04 -2.45 6.49
CA THR A 9 1.57 -2.56 6.46
C THR A 9 0.99 -2.02 5.16
N THR A 10 1.54 -0.92 4.62
CA THR A 10 1.05 -0.35 3.36
C THR A 10 1.48 -1.15 2.13
N ASP A 11 2.66 -1.79 2.16
CA ASP A 11 3.07 -2.76 1.13
C ASP A 11 2.15 -4.00 1.13
N LEU A 12 1.87 -4.54 2.32
CA LEU A 12 0.94 -5.67 2.47
C LEU A 12 -0.47 -5.31 2.01
N GLN A 13 -0.98 -4.14 2.40
CA GLN A 13 -2.32 -3.68 2.00
C GLN A 13 -2.45 -3.57 0.48
N CYS A 14 -1.47 -2.99 -0.21
CA CYS A 14 -1.48 -2.91 -1.67
C CYS A 14 -1.51 -4.31 -2.29
N LYS A 15 -0.65 -5.23 -1.82
CA LYS A 15 -0.60 -6.60 -2.33
C LYS A 15 -1.94 -7.31 -2.19
N VAL A 16 -2.56 -7.23 -1.01
CA VAL A 16 -3.86 -7.88 -0.76
C VAL A 16 -4.94 -7.27 -1.65
N MET A 17 -4.95 -5.95 -1.84
CA MET A 17 -5.93 -5.30 -2.71
C MET A 17 -5.73 -5.64 -4.19
N ASP A 18 -4.49 -5.80 -4.65
CA ASP A 18 -4.19 -6.29 -6.00
C ASP A 18 -4.78 -7.70 -6.21
N GLU A 19 -4.61 -8.60 -5.24
CA GLU A 19 -5.22 -9.95 -5.27
C GLU A 19 -6.75 -9.88 -5.26
N CYS A 20 -7.35 -8.98 -4.47
CA CYS A 20 -8.78 -8.77 -4.46
C CYS A 20 -9.32 -8.29 -5.82
N VAL A 21 -8.65 -7.34 -6.47
CA VAL A 21 -9.03 -6.89 -7.82
C VAL A 21 -8.93 -8.05 -8.82
N GLN A 22 -7.85 -8.84 -8.76
CA GLN A 22 -7.67 -10.00 -9.61
C GLN A 22 -8.81 -11.03 -9.48
N LEU A 23 -9.31 -11.27 -8.25
CA LEU A 23 -10.45 -12.16 -8.00
C LEU A 23 -11.76 -11.64 -8.62
N HIS A 24 -11.94 -10.32 -8.72
CA HIS A 24 -13.13 -9.72 -9.34
C HIS A 24 -13.03 -9.63 -10.88
N GLY A 25 -11.88 -9.95 -11.46
CA GLY A 25 -11.64 -9.85 -12.90
C GLY A 25 -11.87 -8.42 -13.42
N GLY A 26 -12.49 -8.28 -14.61
CA GLY A 26 -12.78 -6.98 -15.19
C GLY A 26 -13.67 -6.08 -14.33
N TYR A 27 -14.57 -6.68 -13.53
CA TYR A 27 -15.42 -5.93 -12.59
C TYR A 27 -14.62 -5.27 -11.47
N GLY A 28 -13.41 -5.77 -11.17
CA GLY A 28 -12.49 -5.17 -10.20
C GLY A 28 -12.07 -3.74 -10.53
N TYR A 29 -12.22 -3.31 -11.79
CA TYR A 29 -11.90 -1.97 -12.28
C TYR A 29 -13.14 -1.09 -12.53
N MET A 30 -14.34 -1.63 -12.37
CA MET A 30 -15.60 -0.90 -12.57
C MET A 30 -15.95 -0.14 -11.30
N THR A 31 -16.22 1.17 -11.41
CA THR A 31 -16.42 2.07 -10.27
C THR A 31 -17.75 1.83 -9.55
N GLU A 32 -18.65 1.07 -10.16
CA GLU A 32 -19.89 0.55 -9.57
C GLU A 32 -19.61 -0.48 -8.48
N TYR A 33 -18.45 -1.16 -8.52
CA TYR A 33 -18.05 -2.12 -7.50
C TYR A 33 -17.12 -1.46 -6.46
N PRO A 34 -17.39 -1.63 -5.14
CA PRO A 34 -16.59 -0.99 -4.09
C PRO A 34 -15.09 -1.32 -4.12
N ILE A 35 -14.73 -2.47 -4.68
CA ILE A 35 -13.33 -2.92 -4.78
C ILE A 35 -12.46 -1.95 -5.59
N ALA A 36 -12.99 -1.33 -6.65
CA ALA A 36 -12.22 -0.40 -7.48
C ALA A 36 -11.76 0.82 -6.67
N ARG A 37 -12.65 1.36 -5.81
CA ARG A 37 -12.31 2.45 -4.89
C ARG A 37 -11.35 1.99 -3.80
N ALA A 38 -11.62 0.85 -3.15
CA ALA A 38 -10.76 0.32 -2.10
C ALA A 38 -9.33 0.08 -2.59
N TRP A 39 -9.17 -0.44 -3.81
CA TRP A 39 -7.86 -0.60 -4.45
C TRP A 39 -7.17 0.73 -4.69
N ALA A 40 -7.86 1.71 -5.27
CA ALA A 40 -7.31 3.04 -5.49
C ALA A 40 -6.87 3.72 -4.18
N ASP A 41 -7.70 3.67 -3.14
CA ASP A 41 -7.39 4.21 -1.82
C ASP A 41 -6.16 3.52 -1.19
N SER A 42 -6.05 2.19 -1.36
CA SER A 42 -4.90 1.42 -0.87
C SER A 42 -3.59 1.83 -1.56
N ARG A 43 -3.62 2.13 -2.86
CA ARG A 43 -2.41 2.53 -3.59
C ARG A 43 -1.82 3.81 -3.05
N VAL A 44 -2.66 4.75 -2.65
CA VAL A 44 -2.23 6.05 -2.17
C VAL A 44 -1.51 5.96 -0.80
N GLN A 45 -1.77 4.91 -0.01
CA GLN A 45 -1.12 4.69 1.30
C GLN A 45 0.42 4.56 1.21
N LYS A 46 0.95 4.10 0.07
CA LYS A 46 2.41 4.03 -0.16
C LYS A 46 3.05 5.41 -0.36
N ILE A 47 2.27 6.48 -0.50
CA ILE A 47 2.74 7.84 -0.80
C ILE A 47 2.47 8.79 0.37
N TYR A 48 1.26 8.74 0.95
CA TYR A 48 0.87 9.64 2.03
C TYR A 48 1.71 9.48 3.29
N ALA A 49 1.91 10.60 3.98
CA ALA A 49 2.71 10.71 5.20
C ALA A 49 4.15 10.18 5.03
N GLY A 50 4.71 10.29 3.81
CA GLY A 50 6.05 9.84 3.44
C GLY A 50 6.00 8.53 2.65
N THR A 51 6.75 8.46 1.55
CA THR A 51 6.74 7.29 0.68
C THR A 51 7.37 6.06 1.35
N ASN A 52 7.05 4.86 0.88
CA ASN A 52 7.66 3.64 1.42
C ASN A 52 9.18 3.60 1.22
N GLU A 53 9.70 4.23 0.19
CA GLU A 53 11.14 4.40 -0.04
C GLU A 53 11.77 5.28 1.05
N ILE A 54 11.13 6.40 1.40
CA ILE A 54 11.59 7.26 2.51
C ILE A 54 11.50 6.52 3.85
N MET A 55 10.47 5.72 4.08
CA MET A 55 10.39 4.90 5.29
C MET A 55 11.54 3.88 5.36
N LYS A 56 11.89 3.23 4.24
CA LYS A 56 13.04 2.33 4.16
C LYS A 56 14.34 3.07 4.48
N GLU A 57 14.51 4.27 3.97
CA GLU A 57 15.68 5.11 4.25
C GLU A 57 15.78 5.46 5.75
N ILE A 58 14.66 5.88 6.37
CA ILE A 58 14.61 6.18 7.81
C ILE A 58 14.97 4.96 8.65
N VAL A 59 14.41 3.79 8.31
CA VAL A 59 14.74 2.53 8.98
C VAL A 59 16.21 2.20 8.80
N ALA A 60 16.75 2.24 7.57
CA ALA A 60 18.16 1.95 7.31
C ALA A 60 19.11 2.86 8.09
N ARG A 61 18.82 4.17 8.16
CA ARG A 61 19.59 5.13 8.96
C ARG A 61 19.53 4.84 10.46
N ALA A 62 18.40 4.31 10.96
CA ALA A 62 18.24 3.96 12.36
C ALA A 62 18.97 2.67 12.76
N GLU A 63 19.13 1.72 11.82
CA GLU A 63 19.83 0.45 12.09
C GLU A 63 21.35 0.54 11.83
N LEU A 64 21.79 1.43 10.92
CA LEU A 64 23.20 1.63 10.58
C LEU A 64 23.88 2.76 11.37
N GLY A 65 23.09 3.55 12.10
CA GLY A 65 23.54 4.69 12.91
C GLY A 65 23.87 4.32 14.35
#